data_AF-A0A922CTL1-F1
#
_entry.id   AF-A0A922CTL1-F1
#
_cell.length_a   1.000
_cell.length_b   1.000
_cell.length_c   1.000
_cell.angle_alpha   90.00
_cell.angle_beta   90.00
_cell.angle_gamma   90.00
#
_symmetry.space_group_name_H-M   'P 1'
#
loop_
_entity.id
_entity.type
_entity.pdbx_description
1 polymer ?
#
loop_
_entity_poly.entity_id
_entity_poly.type
_entity_poly.pdbx_seq_one_letter_code
_entity_poly.pdbx_strand_id
1 'polypeptide(L)' 'MVSEMKFIISENEKVIHTITKETNSQTLVKTLEEFQHAVNTKLTKMIEELGGDEDMESESEDCDDDENEDISILPKKRRK' A
#
# COMPACT_ATOMS: atom_id res chain seq x y z
N MET A 1 3.87 31.19 2.70
CA MET A 1 2.68 30.62 3.36
C MET A 1 3.01 29.18 3.68
N VAL A 2 2.90 28.78 4.94
CA VAL A 2 2.97 27.36 5.33
C VAL A 2 1.57 26.81 5.13
N SER A 3 1.45 25.69 4.43
CA SER A 3 0.18 24.96 4.29
C SER A 3 0.24 23.71 5.15
N GLU A 4 -0.90 23.08 5.41
CA GLU A 4 -0.98 21.84 6.19
C GLU A 4 -1.73 20.77 5.41
N MET A 5 -1.25 19.53 5.50
CA MET A 5 -1.94 18.34 5.00
C MET A 5 -2.54 17.56 6.17
N LYS A 6 -3.77 17.06 5.97
CA LYS A 6 -4.53 16.36 6.99
C LYS A 6 -5.17 15.10 6.41
N PHE A 7 -5.02 13.98 7.11
CA PHE A 7 -5.67 12.71 6.82
C PHE A 7 -6.46 12.28 8.05
N ILE A 8 -7.73 11.97 7.89
CA ILE A 8 -8.65 11.66 8.97
C ILE A 8 -9.13 10.22 8.79
N ILE A 9 -8.97 9.42 9.82
CA ILE A 9 -9.52 8.07 9.92
C ILE A 9 -10.73 8.16 10.84
N SER A 10 -11.90 7.78 10.34
CA SER A 10 -13.15 7.81 11.09
C SER A 10 -13.95 6.55 10.83
N GLU A 11 -14.68 6.12 11.85
CA GLU A 11 -15.63 5.00 11.79
C GLU A 11 -16.95 5.48 12.39
N ASN A 12 -18.06 5.24 11.70
CA ASN A 12 -19.40 5.66 12.15
C ASN A 12 -19.44 7.14 12.57
N GLU A 13 -18.86 8.01 11.72
CA GLU A 13 -18.74 9.46 11.94
C GLU A 13 -17.89 9.89 13.14
N LYS A 14 -17.32 8.94 13.90
CA LYS A 14 -16.39 9.21 14.99
C LYS A 14 -14.97 9.21 14.45
N VAL A 15 -14.24 10.29 14.71
CA VAL A 15 -12.80 10.35 14.40
C VAL A 15 -12.06 9.37 15.30
N ILE A 16 -11.43 8.37 14.68
CA ILE A 16 -10.55 7.40 15.35
C ILE A 16 -9.13 7.98 15.42
N HIS A 17 -8.68 8.58 14.34
CA HIS A 17 -7.33 9.11 14.25
C HIS A 17 -7.22 10.27 13.26
N THR A 18 -6.21 11.12 13.46
CA THR A 18 -5.90 12.21 12.55
C THR A 18 -4.39 12.32 12.42
N ILE A 19 -3.93 12.38 11.18
CA ILE A 19 -2.52 12.57 10.83
C ILE A 19 -2.42 13.94 10.18
N THR A 20 -1.60 14.81 10.76
CA THR A 20 -1.32 16.14 10.22
C THR A 20 0.16 16.29 9.90
N LYS A 21 0.45 17.06 8.86
CA LYS A 21 1.82 17.37 8.45
C LYS A 21 1.88 18.78 7.88
N GLU A 22 2.74 19.60 8.46
CA GLU A 22 3.07 20.90 7.90
C GLU A 22 3.80 20.73 6.56
N THR A 23 3.47 21.59 5.59
CA THR A 23 4.08 21.59 4.27
C THR A 23 4.52 22.97 3.84
N ASN A 24 5.59 22.98 3.06
CA ASN A 24 6.16 24.15 2.41
C ASN A 24 6.34 23.83 0.92
N SER A 25 5.99 24.78 0.05
CA SER A 25 6.06 24.64 -1.40
C SER A 25 7.44 24.27 -1.93
N GLN A 26 8.51 24.59 -1.20
CA GLN A 26 9.89 24.25 -1.61
C GLN A 26 10.23 22.77 -1.47
N THR A 27 9.54 22.04 -0.58
CA THR A 27 9.81 20.62 -0.28
C THR A 27 8.56 19.77 -0.44
N LEU A 28 7.57 20.26 -1.20
CA LEU A 28 6.23 19.69 -1.25
C LEU A 28 6.24 18.19 -1.60
N VAL A 29 7.03 17.78 -2.60
CA VAL A 29 7.14 16.37 -3.02
C VAL A 29 7.65 15.50 -1.88
N LYS A 30 8.75 15.89 -1.23
CA LYS A 30 9.29 15.16 -0.08
C LYS A 30 8.28 15.10 1.07
N THR A 31 7.59 16.20 1.34
CA THR A 31 6.56 16.24 2.38
C THR A 31 5.37 15.32 2.05
N LEU A 32 4.99 15.22 0.78
CA LEU A 32 3.94 14.29 0.31
C LEU A 32 4.36 12.83 0.48
N GLU A 33 5.59 12.49 0.14
CA GLU A 33 6.15 11.13 0.32
C GLU A 33 6.19 10.75 1.82
N GLU A 34 6.69 11.64 2.68
CA GLU A 34 6.70 11.43 4.13
C GLU A 34 5.29 11.27 4.69
N PHE A 35 4.34 12.07 4.22
CA PHE A 35 2.96 12.02 4.64
C PHE A 35 2.28 10.72 4.19
N GLN A 36 2.49 10.30 2.93
CA GLN A 36 2.01 9.03 2.40
C GLN A 36 2.55 7.86 3.21
N HIS A 37 3.86 7.85 3.51
CA HIS A 37 4.47 6.81 4.32
C HIS A 37 3.83 6.76 5.72
N ALA A 38 3.65 7.91 6.38
CA ALA A 38 3.04 7.97 7.72
C ALA A 38 1.60 7.43 7.72
N VAL A 39 0.79 7.79 6.71
CA VAL A 39 -0.57 7.29 6.54
C VAL A 39 -0.57 5.77 6.35
N ASN A 40 0.25 5.27 5.42
CA ASN A 40 0.33 3.84 5.14
C ASN A 40 0.73 3.03 6.38
N THR A 41 1.79 3.44 7.08
CA THR A 41 2.23 2.78 8.32
C THR A 41 1.10 2.73 9.35
N LYS A 42 0.36 3.84 9.51
CA LYS A 42 -0.73 3.89 10.50
C LYS A 42 -1.88 2.97 10.11
N LEU A 43 -2.26 2.93 8.84
CA LEU A 43 -3.31 2.04 8.35
C LEU A 43 -2.91 0.57 8.46
N THR A 44 -1.70 0.20 8.06
CA THR A 44 -1.18 -1.17 8.20
C THR A 44 -1.24 -1.63 9.65
N LYS A 45 -0.75 -0.81 10.59
CA LYS A 45 -0.80 -1.13 12.02
C LYS A 45 -2.23 -1.32 12.53
N MET A 46 -3.17 -0.49 12.07
CA MET A 46 -4.58 -0.63 12.45
C MET A 46 -5.21 -1.90 11.87
N ILE A 47 -4.84 -2.28 10.65
CA ILE A 47 -5.29 -3.54 10.03
C ILE A 47 -4.72 -4.73 10.80
N GLU A 48 -3.44 -4.73 11.16
CA GLU A 48 -2.82 -5.78 11.97
C GLU A 48 -3.46 -5.88 13.37
N GLU A 49 -3.74 -4.75 14.01
CA GLU A 49 -4.40 -4.69 15.32
C GLU A 49 -5.87 -5.18 15.28
N LEU A 50 -6.56 -5.03 14.15
CA LEU A 50 -7.98 -5.38 14.01
C LEU A 50 -8.22 -6.72 13.30
N GLY A 51 -7.29 -7.17 12.46
CA GLY A 51 -7.40 -8.37 11.62
C GLY A 51 -6.43 -9.50 12.00
N GLY A 52 -5.70 -9.37 13.11
CA GLY A 52 -4.63 -10.30 13.52
C GLY A 52 -5.07 -11.61 14.17
N ASP A 53 -6.19 -12.21 13.77
CA ASP A 53 -6.66 -13.53 14.27
C ASP A 53 -7.32 -14.40 13.17
N GLU A 54 -7.03 -14.15 11.89
CA GLU A 54 -7.35 -15.10 10.82
C GLU A 54 -6.05 -15.70 10.29
N ASP A 55 -5.58 -16.74 10.98
CA ASP A 55 -4.70 -17.77 10.42
C ASP A 55 -5.36 -18.27 9.13
N MET A 56 -4.96 -17.69 7.99
CA MET A 56 -5.03 -18.42 6.74
C MET A 56 -4.03 -19.57 6.87
N GLU A 57 -4.49 -20.68 7.45
CA GLU A 57 -3.94 -21.99 7.14
C GLU A 57 -4.11 -22.17 5.64
N SER A 58 -3.08 -21.76 4.89
CA SER A 58 -2.94 -22.13 3.50
C SER A 58 -2.61 -23.61 3.51
N GLU A 59 -3.65 -24.45 3.48
CA GLU A 59 -3.52 -25.87 3.16
C GLU A 59 -2.71 -25.96 1.87
N SER A 60 -1.46 -26.38 1.98
CA SER A 60 -0.62 -26.67 0.84
C SER A 60 -1.15 -27.96 0.21
N GLU A 61 -2.07 -27.82 -0.73
CA GLU A 61 -2.38 -28.88 -1.67
C GLU A 61 -1.19 -29.00 -2.64
N ASP A 62 -0.29 -29.94 -2.32
CA ASP A 62 0.69 -30.49 -3.26
C ASP A 62 -0.06 -30.92 -4.55
N CYS A 63 0.00 -30.08 -5.57
CA CYS A 63 -0.34 -30.45 -6.93
C CYS A 63 0.96 -30.77 -7.68
N ASP A 64 1.45 -31.99 -7.48
CA ASP A 64 2.30 -32.66 -8.46
C ASP A 64 1.45 -32.90 -9.73
N ASP A 65 1.66 -32.13 -10.80
CA ASP A 65 1.44 -32.62 -12.18
C ASP A 65 2.15 -31.72 -13.21
N ASP A 66 3.37 -32.13 -13.52
CA ASP A 66 3.92 -32.39 -14.85
C ASP A 66 3.68 -31.47 -16.08
N GLU A 67 4.77 -31.43 -16.87
CA GLU A 67 4.91 -31.11 -18.29
C GLU A 67 5.02 -29.64 -18.78
N ASN A 68 6.26 -29.37 -19.23
CA ASN A 68 6.71 -28.27 -20.08
C ASN A 68 5.80 -27.99 -21.28
N GLU A 69 5.29 -26.76 -21.38
CA GLU A 69 4.98 -26.17 -22.68
C GLU A 69 5.73 -24.84 -22.89
N ASP A 70 6.52 -24.86 -23.96
CA ASP A 70 7.50 -23.88 -24.42
C ASP A 70 6.80 -22.66 -25.05
N ILE A 71 6.48 -21.65 -24.24
CA ILE A 71 5.93 -20.37 -24.73
C ILE A 71 7.04 -19.35 -24.98
N SER A 72 7.62 -19.43 -26.19
CA SER A 72 8.51 -18.40 -26.73
C SER A 72 7.74 -17.11 -27.02
N ILE A 73 7.71 -16.17 -26.06
CA ILE A 73 7.15 -14.83 -26.24
C ILE A 73 8.28 -13.79 -26.21
N LEU A 74 9.11 -13.77 -27.26
CA LEU A 74 10.05 -12.68 -27.50
C LEU A 74 9.36 -11.56 -28.33
N PRO A 75 9.43 -10.29 -27.91
CA PRO A 75 8.79 -9.21 -28.65
C PRO A 75 9.55 -8.88 -29.96
N LYS A 76 8.81 -8.85 -31.08
CA LYS A 76 9.35 -8.44 -32.39
C LYS A 76 9.69 -6.95 -32.39
N LYS A 77 10.98 -6.60 -32.54
CA LYS A 77 11.44 -5.23 -32.77
C LYS A 77 10.88 -4.67 -34.08
N ARG A 78 10.13 -3.56 -34.01
CA ARG A 78 9.79 -2.71 -35.17
C ARG A 78 11.06 -2.00 -35.65
N ARG A 79 11.48 -2.23 -36.89
CA ARG A 79 12.54 -1.41 -37.54
C ARG A 79 11.92 -0.10 -38.05
N LYS A 80 12.68 0.98 -37.89
CA LYS A 80 12.43 2.33 -38.39
C LYS A 80 12.86 2.43 -39.85
#